data_AF-A0A1G6MJV1-F1
#
_entry.id   AF-A0A1G6MJV1-F1
#
_cell.length_a   1.000
_cell.length_b   1.000
_cell.length_c   1.000
_cell.angle_alpha   90.00
_cell.angle_beta   90.00
_cell.angle_gamma   90.00
#
_symmetry.space_group_name_H-M   'P 1'
#
loop_
_entity.id
_entity.type
_entity.pdbx_description
1 polymer ?
#
loop_
_entity_poly.entity_id
_entity_poly.type
_entity_poly.pdbx_seq_one_letter_code
_entity_poly.pdbx_strand_id
1 'polypeptide(L)'
;MSTSKTFHLWQKPIRLSTFILLFSIWLTLSLNFIFFQKLYTLTPYGGLPALGFIVVMVIVLIAYFNLIFNLLMWRPTAKFFAIFFLLIGGAASYVNSLGVGIDAYQIQNLVETDPREAMDLMSSQVLLWVVALLAVPLMFFLPIKIQKNSLGNTIKSKLIIVVASFAVIASGAFMYYADLAAIFREHRDLKSFISPQNVVASSWSYYKKLQPKKNLPLVAYGVDAHQVKTASQTTPKLLVLVIGETARAESFSLNGYARNTNPELSKLPIINFSQVSSCGTSTAVSVPCMFSGMQRADYDAKLARHRENLLDILQRAGYKVTWIDNNSGCKEVCNRIEQYQPSKALQTKWCKDGECYDEILNDTLKEYVRQIPADDRQPRVIVLHQMGSHGPAYFKRSTAPYQYFKPFCHSNAIQGCSHQELINVYDNSIAYTDHVLAQTIDTLAQFKQYQTAMWYLSDHGESTGEHGLYLHGTPYMMAPSQQTHVPMILWFSPAWQAEHAQDVQCLNRINQQALSQDHLFSTVMSLLHVDSQVKSKQYDLLQQCHQVNA
;
A
#
# COMPACT_ATOMS: atom_id res chain seq x y z
N MET A 1 -19.14 -43.88 31.37
CA MET A 1 -18.87 -44.65 30.14
C MET A 1 -19.16 -43.77 28.93
N SER A 2 -18.27 -43.77 27.92
CA SER A 2 -18.41 -43.12 26.59
C SER A 2 -17.90 -41.68 26.41
N THR A 3 -16.58 -41.47 26.52
CA THR A 3 -15.84 -40.37 25.87
C THR A 3 -14.55 -40.85 25.19
N SER A 4 -14.52 -42.07 24.63
CA SER A 4 -13.30 -42.64 24.00
C SER A 4 -13.39 -42.96 22.50
N LYS A 5 -14.48 -42.59 21.80
CA LYS A 5 -14.63 -42.94 20.38
C LYS A 5 -13.96 -41.96 19.40
N THR A 6 -13.67 -40.71 19.80
CA THR A 6 -13.09 -39.70 18.90
C THR A 6 -11.57 -39.82 18.71
N PHE A 7 -10.85 -40.48 19.62
CA PHE A 7 -9.38 -40.65 19.51
C PHE A 7 -8.92 -41.92 18.75
N HIS A 8 -9.83 -42.83 18.36
CA HIS A 8 -9.45 -44.08 17.69
C HIS A 8 -9.07 -43.94 16.21
N LEU A 9 -9.43 -42.83 15.54
CA LEU A 9 -9.02 -42.55 14.16
C LEU A 9 -7.50 -42.35 14.01
N TRP A 10 -6.79 -42.05 15.10
CA TRP A 10 -5.39 -41.62 15.08
C TRP A 10 -4.38 -42.74 15.32
N GLN A 11 -4.84 -43.95 15.64
CA GLN A 11 -3.97 -45.10 15.89
C GLN A 11 -3.74 -45.97 14.66
N LYS A 12 -4.67 -45.99 13.68
CA LYS A 12 -4.51 -46.77 12.45
C LYS A 12 -3.73 -45.98 11.40
N PRO A 13 -2.64 -46.55 10.84
CA PRO A 13 -1.89 -45.87 9.80
C PRO A 13 -2.75 -45.73 8.53
N ILE A 14 -2.79 -44.53 7.95
CA ILE A 14 -3.50 -44.27 6.69
C ILE A 14 -2.54 -44.25 5.51
N ARG A 15 -3.06 -44.50 4.31
CA ARG A 15 -2.28 -44.37 3.07
C ARG A 15 -1.88 -42.91 2.85
N LEU A 16 -0.70 -42.70 2.27
CA LEU A 16 -0.22 -41.36 1.91
C LEU A 16 -1.22 -40.60 1.01
N SER A 17 -1.86 -41.30 0.06
CA SER A 17 -2.89 -40.72 -0.80
C SER A 17 -4.10 -40.19 -0.02
N THR A 18 -4.55 -40.93 1.00
CA THR A 18 -5.66 -40.51 1.87
C THR A 18 -5.27 -39.29 2.70
N PHE A 19 -4.04 -39.26 3.22
CA PHE A 19 -3.51 -38.08 3.91
C PHE A 19 -3.53 -36.85 3.00
N ILE A 20 -3.00 -36.97 1.78
CA ILE A 20 -2.94 -35.87 0.81
C ILE A 20 -4.34 -35.39 0.42
N LEU A 21 -5.28 -36.30 0.18
CA LEU A 21 -6.65 -35.93 -0.17
C LEU A 21 -7.34 -35.17 0.97
N LEU A 22 -7.27 -35.68 2.20
CA LEU A 22 -7.83 -34.99 3.38
C LEU A 22 -7.21 -33.60 3.56
N PHE A 23 -5.90 -33.49 3.36
CA PHE A 23 -5.19 -32.22 3.42
C PHE A 23 -5.64 -31.24 2.33
N SER A 24 -5.82 -31.73 1.10
CA SER A 24 -6.29 -30.93 -0.04
C SER A 24 -7.72 -30.43 0.15
N ILE A 25 -8.60 -31.28 0.69
CA ILE A 25 -9.97 -30.91 1.06
C ILE A 25 -9.95 -29.80 2.11
N TRP A 26 -9.18 -29.99 3.17
CA TRP A 26 -9.09 -29.02 4.25
C TRP A 26 -8.58 -27.66 3.74
N LEU A 27 -7.47 -27.64 2.99
CA LEU A 27 -6.93 -26.40 2.42
C LEU A 27 -7.94 -25.69 1.51
N THR A 28 -8.65 -26.45 0.67
CA THR A 28 -9.64 -25.88 -0.25
C THR A 28 -10.78 -25.22 0.52
N LEU A 29 -11.40 -25.95 1.44
CA LEU A 29 -12.61 -25.47 2.12
C LEU A 29 -12.30 -24.38 3.14
N SER A 30 -11.20 -24.50 3.88
CA SER A 30 -10.89 -23.60 4.99
C SER A 30 -10.15 -22.35 4.57
N LEU A 31 -9.23 -22.42 3.59
CA LEU A 31 -8.38 -21.27 3.23
C LEU A 31 -8.87 -20.47 2.01
N ASN A 32 -9.78 -21.03 1.21
CA ASN A 32 -10.19 -20.44 -0.08
C ASN A 32 -11.65 -19.96 -0.11
N PHE A 33 -12.29 -19.80 1.05
CA PHE A 33 -13.69 -19.35 1.10
C PHE A 33 -13.89 -17.97 0.47
N ILE A 34 -12.94 -17.03 0.64
CA ILE A 34 -12.97 -15.70 -0.01
C ILE A 34 -12.90 -15.83 -1.54
N PHE A 35 -12.05 -16.73 -2.05
CA PHE A 35 -11.95 -16.99 -3.48
C PHE A 35 -13.30 -17.49 -4.02
N PHE A 36 -13.96 -18.42 -3.34
CA PHE A 36 -15.28 -18.91 -3.74
C PHE A 36 -16.37 -17.86 -3.62
N GLN A 37 -16.32 -16.98 -2.62
CA GLN A 37 -17.25 -15.86 -2.49
C GLN A 37 -17.12 -14.89 -3.68
N LYS A 38 -15.89 -14.51 -4.05
CA LYS A 38 -15.64 -13.68 -5.24
C LYS A 38 -16.06 -14.38 -6.53
N LEU A 39 -15.79 -15.68 -6.64
CA LEU A 39 -16.20 -16.46 -7.80
C LEU A 39 -17.74 -16.55 -7.91
N TYR A 40 -18.45 -16.60 -6.78
CA TYR A 40 -19.92 -16.58 -6.74
C TYR A 40 -20.47 -15.21 -7.16
N THR A 41 -19.79 -14.10 -6.85
CA THR A 41 -20.24 -12.78 -7.31
C THR A 41 -19.98 -12.51 -8.79
N LEU A 42 -19.03 -13.23 -9.40
CA LEU A 42 -18.61 -13.05 -10.79
C LEU A 42 -19.26 -14.04 -11.76
N THR A 43 -19.96 -15.03 -11.25
CA THR A 43 -20.61 -16.06 -12.08
C THR A 43 -21.83 -15.47 -12.80
N PRO A 44 -22.10 -15.84 -14.06
CA PRO A 44 -23.29 -15.38 -14.77
C PRO A 44 -24.58 -16.06 -14.28
N TYR A 45 -24.46 -17.06 -13.41
CA TYR A 45 -25.57 -17.84 -12.89
C TYR A 45 -26.20 -17.20 -11.63
N GLY A 46 -27.49 -17.44 -11.41
CA GLY A 46 -28.18 -17.11 -10.16
C GLY A 46 -28.80 -18.35 -9.51
N GLY A 47 -29.07 -18.30 -8.20
CA GLY A 47 -29.78 -19.36 -7.49
C GLY A 47 -29.07 -20.73 -7.50
N LEU A 48 -29.82 -21.81 -7.73
CA LEU A 48 -29.29 -23.18 -7.72
C LEU A 48 -28.16 -23.44 -8.74
N PRO A 49 -28.23 -22.97 -10.00
CA PRO A 49 -27.12 -23.06 -10.95
C PRO A 49 -25.81 -22.43 -10.45
N ALA A 50 -25.87 -21.28 -9.77
CA ALA A 50 -24.68 -20.63 -9.21
C ALA A 50 -24.03 -21.49 -8.11
N LEU A 51 -24.86 -22.10 -7.25
CA LEU A 51 -24.38 -23.05 -6.24
C LEU A 51 -23.75 -24.28 -6.90
N GLY A 52 -24.37 -24.82 -7.95
CA GLY A 52 -23.82 -25.93 -8.72
C GLY A 52 -22.44 -25.62 -9.31
N PHE A 53 -22.29 -24.44 -9.92
CA PHE A 53 -21.02 -23.94 -10.42
C PHE A 53 -19.95 -23.89 -9.31
N ILE A 54 -20.27 -23.30 -8.15
CA ILE A 54 -19.33 -23.23 -7.02
C ILE A 54 -18.96 -24.61 -6.49
N VAL A 55 -19.91 -25.54 -6.38
CA VAL A 55 -19.60 -26.92 -5.96
C VAL A 55 -18.62 -27.59 -6.92
N VAL A 56 -18.82 -27.43 -8.24
CA VAL A 56 -17.88 -27.96 -9.24
C VAL A 56 -16.51 -27.29 -9.10
N MET A 57 -16.45 -25.97 -8.86
CA MET A 57 -15.19 -25.26 -8.65
C MET A 57 -14.46 -25.67 -7.37
N VAL A 58 -15.18 -25.97 -6.29
CA VAL A 58 -14.62 -26.57 -5.07
C VAL A 58 -13.99 -27.92 -5.40
N ILE A 59 -14.69 -28.79 -6.13
CA ILE A 59 -14.17 -30.10 -6.54
C ILE A 59 -12.93 -29.96 -7.42
N VAL A 60 -12.94 -29.03 -8.38
CA VAL A 60 -11.78 -28.73 -9.24
C VAL A 60 -10.59 -28.26 -8.41
N LEU A 61 -10.79 -27.36 -7.43
CA LEU A 61 -9.69 -26.88 -6.60
C LEU A 61 -9.14 -27.96 -5.66
N ILE A 62 -10.00 -28.83 -5.10
CA ILE A 62 -9.58 -30.03 -4.35
C ILE A 62 -8.74 -30.93 -5.25
N ALA A 63 -9.19 -31.21 -6.47
CA ALA A 63 -8.47 -32.06 -7.42
C ALA A 63 -7.14 -31.44 -7.82
N TYR A 64 -7.08 -30.13 -8.01
CA TYR A 64 -5.85 -29.39 -8.30
C TYR A 64 -4.83 -29.51 -7.16
N PHE A 65 -5.20 -29.22 -5.91
CA PHE A 65 -4.28 -29.39 -4.79
C PHE A 65 -3.87 -30.85 -4.59
N ASN A 66 -4.82 -31.78 -4.75
CA ASN A 66 -4.54 -33.20 -4.65
C ASN A 66 -3.55 -33.66 -5.73
N LEU A 67 -3.65 -33.14 -6.96
CA LEU A 67 -2.68 -33.38 -8.03
C LEU A 67 -1.30 -32.88 -7.63
N ILE A 68 -1.18 -31.59 -7.28
CA ILE A 68 0.10 -30.96 -6.94
C ILE A 68 0.77 -31.65 -5.75
N PHE A 69 0.03 -31.91 -4.68
CA PHE A 69 0.59 -32.55 -3.49
C PHE A 69 0.90 -34.03 -3.71
N ASN A 70 0.22 -34.73 -4.64
CA ASN A 70 0.65 -36.07 -5.02
C ASN A 70 1.95 -36.08 -5.83
N LEU A 71 2.30 -35.00 -6.54
CA LEU A 71 3.62 -34.85 -7.15
C LEU A 71 4.70 -34.49 -6.11
N LEU A 72 4.37 -33.63 -5.14
CA LEU A 72 5.34 -33.05 -4.22
C LEU A 72 5.59 -33.87 -2.94
N MET A 73 4.54 -34.38 -2.31
CA MET A 73 4.62 -34.98 -0.97
C MET A 73 4.94 -36.47 -1.02
N TRP A 74 6.04 -36.86 -0.39
CA TRP A 74 6.43 -38.26 -0.17
C TRP A 74 6.32 -38.60 1.31
N ARG A 75 6.29 -39.89 1.66
CA ARG A 75 6.14 -40.31 3.08
C ARG A 75 7.05 -39.55 4.08
N PRO A 76 8.37 -39.39 3.85
CA PRO A 76 9.21 -38.67 4.80
C PRO A 76 8.99 -37.15 4.80
N THR A 77 8.56 -36.56 3.67
CA THR A 77 8.43 -35.11 3.50
C THR A 77 7.00 -34.59 3.67
N ALA A 78 5.99 -35.46 3.70
CA ALA A 78 4.58 -35.09 3.72
C ALA A 78 4.22 -34.19 4.92
N LYS A 79 4.74 -34.50 6.11
CA LYS A 79 4.50 -33.68 7.31
C LYS A 79 5.19 -32.32 7.21
N PHE A 80 6.40 -32.26 6.67
CA PHE A 80 7.12 -31.00 6.45
C PHE A 80 6.33 -30.08 5.49
N PHE A 81 5.90 -30.60 4.34
CA PHE A 81 5.09 -29.81 3.40
C PHE A 81 3.73 -29.44 3.97
N ALA A 82 3.08 -30.32 4.75
CA ALA A 82 1.81 -29.99 5.41
C ALA A 82 1.98 -28.80 6.37
N ILE A 83 3.04 -28.80 7.20
CA ILE A 83 3.36 -27.65 8.07
C ILE A 83 3.60 -26.39 7.23
N PHE A 84 4.47 -26.49 6.22
CA PHE A 84 4.83 -25.35 5.38
C PHE A 84 3.61 -24.71 4.73
N PHE A 85 2.75 -25.49 4.06
CA PHE A 85 1.57 -24.97 3.36
C PHE A 85 0.46 -24.50 4.31
N LEU A 86 0.34 -25.07 5.51
CA LEU A 86 -0.55 -24.54 6.55
C LEU A 86 -0.08 -23.18 7.05
N LEU A 87 1.23 -22.99 7.27
CA LEU A 87 1.80 -21.72 7.71
C LEU A 87 1.54 -20.61 6.69
N ILE A 88 2.00 -20.80 5.46
CA ILE A 88 1.86 -19.76 4.44
C ILE A 88 0.40 -19.57 4.01
N GLY A 89 -0.39 -20.66 3.98
CA GLY A 89 -1.79 -20.60 3.57
C GLY A 89 -2.70 -19.99 4.64
N GLY A 90 -2.47 -20.30 5.90
CA GLY A 90 -3.22 -19.72 7.02
C GLY A 90 -3.00 -18.21 7.13
N ALA A 91 -1.75 -17.77 7.06
CA ALA A 91 -1.42 -16.34 7.01
C ALA A 91 -2.02 -15.66 5.77
N ALA A 92 -1.89 -16.28 4.60
CA ALA A 92 -2.46 -15.75 3.37
C ALA A 92 -3.99 -15.63 3.38
N SER A 93 -4.66 -16.60 3.99
CA SER A 93 -6.12 -16.59 4.12
C SER A 93 -6.62 -15.43 4.99
N TYR A 94 -5.82 -14.98 5.97
CA TYR A 94 -6.16 -13.79 6.76
C TYR A 94 -6.00 -12.52 5.92
N VAL A 95 -4.93 -12.38 5.14
CA VAL A 95 -4.77 -11.24 4.22
C VAL A 95 -5.92 -11.21 3.20
N ASN A 96 -6.27 -12.35 2.63
CA ASN A 96 -7.42 -12.44 1.71
C ASN A 96 -8.74 -12.05 2.38
N SER A 97 -8.91 -12.25 3.69
CA SER A 97 -10.14 -11.85 4.39
C SER A 97 -10.27 -10.35 4.59
N LEU A 98 -9.20 -9.58 4.37
CA LEU A 98 -9.22 -8.12 4.23
C LEU A 98 -9.69 -7.66 2.83
N GLY A 99 -9.98 -8.61 1.92
CA GLY A 99 -10.35 -8.32 0.54
C GLY A 99 -9.16 -8.11 -0.40
N VAL A 100 -7.93 -8.17 0.14
CA VAL A 100 -6.66 -7.94 -0.59
C VAL A 100 -6.09 -9.27 -1.08
N GLY A 101 -5.82 -9.36 -2.38
CA GLY A 101 -5.20 -10.54 -2.99
C GLY A 101 -3.67 -10.51 -2.88
N ILE A 102 -3.02 -11.67 -2.76
CA ILE A 102 -1.56 -11.74 -2.64
C ILE A 102 -0.91 -11.83 -4.01
N ASP A 103 -0.51 -10.68 -4.55
CA ASP A 103 0.27 -10.55 -5.76
C ASP A 103 1.76 -10.25 -5.48
N ALA A 104 2.55 -9.98 -6.52
CA ALA A 104 3.99 -9.72 -6.36
C ALA A 104 4.27 -8.39 -5.61
N TYR A 105 3.38 -7.41 -5.70
CA TYR A 105 3.49 -6.13 -4.99
C TYR A 105 3.12 -6.31 -3.52
N GLN A 106 2.13 -7.14 -3.20
CA GLN A 106 1.85 -7.47 -1.80
C GLN A 106 3.02 -8.19 -1.12
N ILE A 107 3.75 -9.05 -1.85
CA ILE A 107 5.01 -9.63 -1.36
C ILE A 107 6.09 -8.54 -1.20
N GLN A 108 6.16 -7.56 -2.09
CA GLN A 108 7.07 -6.42 -1.94
C GLN A 108 6.76 -5.63 -0.68
N ASN A 109 5.48 -5.28 -0.43
CA ASN A 109 5.04 -4.60 0.78
C ASN A 109 5.45 -5.40 2.03
N LEU A 110 5.25 -6.72 2.04
CA LEU A 110 5.69 -7.59 3.14
C LEU A 110 7.22 -7.63 3.34
N VAL A 111 8.02 -7.43 2.28
CA VAL A 111 9.49 -7.43 2.38
C VAL A 111 10.04 -6.07 2.79
N GLU A 112 9.36 -4.98 2.42
CA GLU A 112 9.78 -3.60 2.69
C GLU A 112 9.15 -2.99 3.95
N THR A 113 8.17 -3.68 4.54
CA THR A 113 7.60 -3.34 5.84
C THR A 113 8.64 -3.44 6.95
N ASP A 114 8.38 -2.73 8.04
CA ASP A 114 9.18 -2.84 9.26
C ASP A 114 8.42 -3.60 10.37
N PRO A 115 9.11 -4.06 11.44
CA PRO A 115 8.48 -4.85 12.49
C PRO A 115 7.32 -4.16 13.21
N ARG A 116 7.25 -2.82 13.21
CA ARG A 116 6.20 -2.04 13.87
C ARG A 116 4.93 -2.05 13.04
N GLU A 117 5.05 -1.77 11.74
CA GLU A 117 3.94 -1.87 10.78
C GLU A 117 3.35 -3.30 10.77
N ALA A 118 4.20 -4.34 10.81
CA ALA A 118 3.74 -5.72 10.91
C ALA A 118 3.03 -6.03 12.25
N MET A 119 3.45 -5.39 13.36
CA MET A 119 2.83 -5.59 14.67
C MET A 119 1.44 -4.95 14.73
N ASP A 120 1.19 -3.86 14.00
CA ASP A 120 -0.11 -3.21 13.93
C ASP A 120 -1.18 -4.06 13.25
N LEU A 121 -0.80 -5.10 12.50
CA LEU A 121 -1.71 -6.12 11.99
C LEU A 121 -2.09 -7.17 13.05
N MET A 122 -1.36 -7.28 14.17
CA MET A 122 -1.60 -8.31 15.19
C MET A 122 -2.79 -7.96 16.09
N SER A 123 -3.82 -8.79 16.06
CA SER A 123 -5.03 -8.62 16.88
C SER A 123 -5.47 -9.96 17.48
N SER A 124 -6.39 -9.92 18.44
CA SER A 124 -7.00 -11.13 19.00
C SER A 124 -7.71 -11.97 17.91
N GLN A 125 -8.23 -11.31 16.88
CA GLN A 125 -8.87 -11.92 15.73
C GLN A 125 -7.84 -12.65 14.87
N VAL A 126 -6.67 -12.05 14.62
CA VAL A 126 -5.56 -12.75 13.94
C VAL A 126 -5.13 -13.96 14.75
N LEU A 127 -5.00 -13.83 16.07
CA LEU A 127 -4.65 -14.95 16.94
C LEU A 127 -5.67 -16.08 16.83
N LEU A 128 -6.98 -15.77 16.89
CA LEU A 128 -8.05 -16.75 16.70
C LEU A 128 -7.98 -17.39 15.31
N TRP A 129 -7.72 -16.60 14.27
CA TRP A 129 -7.56 -17.07 12.89
C TRP A 129 -6.39 -18.03 12.74
N VAL A 130 -5.24 -17.68 13.33
CA VAL A 130 -4.04 -18.52 13.39
C VAL A 130 -4.34 -19.78 14.19
N VAL A 131 -5.00 -19.71 15.34
CA VAL A 131 -5.34 -20.91 16.10
C VAL A 131 -6.27 -21.83 15.30
N ALA A 132 -7.31 -21.28 14.67
CA ALA A 132 -8.31 -22.05 13.94
C ALA A 132 -7.78 -22.64 12.62
N LEU A 133 -6.99 -21.89 11.86
CA LEU A 133 -6.53 -22.28 10.52
C LEU A 133 -5.07 -22.75 10.47
N LEU A 134 -4.31 -22.62 11.56
CA LEU A 134 -2.95 -23.16 11.66
C LEU A 134 -2.82 -24.17 12.80
N ALA A 135 -3.11 -23.79 14.05
CA ALA A 135 -2.82 -24.65 15.20
C ALA A 135 -3.71 -25.90 15.23
N VAL A 136 -5.03 -25.75 15.07
CA VAL A 136 -5.99 -26.88 15.08
C VAL A 136 -5.70 -27.89 13.95
N PRO A 137 -5.48 -27.47 12.69
CA PRO A 137 -5.10 -28.38 11.61
C PRO A 137 -3.75 -29.05 11.85
N LEU A 138 -2.75 -28.34 12.39
CA LEU A 138 -1.46 -28.94 12.74
C LEU A 138 -1.63 -30.03 13.80
N MET A 139 -2.40 -29.75 14.85
CA MET A 139 -2.74 -30.75 15.86
C MET A 139 -3.42 -31.95 15.22
N PHE A 140 -4.29 -31.75 14.23
CA PHE A 140 -4.98 -32.83 13.52
C PHE A 140 -4.07 -33.66 12.61
N PHE A 141 -3.27 -33.02 11.75
CA PHE A 141 -2.50 -33.70 10.70
C PHE A 141 -1.17 -34.29 11.18
N LEU A 142 -0.49 -33.67 12.15
CA LEU A 142 0.84 -34.13 12.59
C LEU A 142 0.85 -35.51 13.25
N PRO A 143 -0.13 -35.87 14.08
CA PRO A 143 -0.11 -37.16 14.78
C PRO A 143 -0.52 -38.34 13.88
N ILE A 144 -1.10 -38.07 12.71
CA ILE A 144 -1.49 -39.11 11.75
C ILE A 144 -0.27 -39.95 11.36
N LYS A 145 -0.40 -41.28 11.51
CA LYS A 145 0.62 -42.25 11.10
C LYS A 145 0.45 -42.57 9.62
N ILE A 146 1.51 -42.37 8.83
CA ILE A 146 1.50 -42.66 7.38
C ILE A 146 2.07 -44.08 7.14
N GLN A 147 1.24 -44.93 6.54
CA GLN A 147 1.57 -46.32 6.22
C GLN A 147 2.84 -46.42 5.36
N LYS A 148 3.72 -47.35 5.70
CA LYS A 148 4.89 -47.71 4.87
C LYS A 148 4.42 -48.66 3.78
N ASN A 149 4.56 -48.25 2.52
CA ASN A 149 4.30 -49.07 1.35
C ASN A 149 5.58 -49.23 0.53
N SER A 150 5.63 -50.25 -0.33
CA SER A 150 6.71 -50.37 -1.32
C SER A 150 6.70 -49.16 -2.27
N LEU A 151 7.87 -48.80 -2.79
CA LEU A 151 8.01 -47.64 -3.68
C LEU A 151 7.17 -47.82 -4.95
N GLY A 152 7.19 -49.00 -5.56
CA GLY A 152 6.40 -49.31 -6.77
C GLY A 152 4.89 -49.15 -6.56
N ASN A 153 4.34 -49.66 -5.46
CA ASN A 153 2.91 -49.49 -5.15
C ASN A 153 2.55 -48.02 -4.86
N THR A 154 3.48 -47.27 -4.26
CA THR A 154 3.29 -45.83 -4.01
C THR A 154 3.26 -45.04 -5.31
N ILE A 155 4.19 -45.32 -6.23
CA ILE A 155 4.25 -44.67 -7.56
C ILE A 155 2.99 -45.00 -8.36
N LYS A 156 2.58 -46.28 -8.42
CA LYS A 156 1.35 -46.70 -9.12
C LYS A 156 0.12 -45.97 -8.58
N SER A 157 -0.03 -45.93 -7.25
CA SER A 157 -1.14 -45.22 -6.60
C SER A 157 -1.13 -43.72 -6.92
N LYS A 158 0.03 -43.06 -6.82
CA LYS A 158 0.20 -41.64 -7.16
C LYS A 158 -0.14 -41.37 -8.62
N LEU A 159 0.33 -42.21 -9.55
CA LEU A 159 0.06 -42.05 -10.97
C LEU A 159 -1.45 -42.12 -11.26
N ILE A 160 -2.14 -43.14 -10.72
CA ILE A 160 -3.60 -43.27 -10.87
C ILE A 160 -4.31 -42.03 -10.34
N ILE A 161 -3.91 -41.54 -9.16
CA ILE A 161 -4.54 -40.37 -8.54
C ILE A 161 -4.25 -39.09 -9.31
N VAL A 162 -3.02 -38.90 -9.81
CA VAL A 162 -2.67 -37.73 -10.63
C VAL A 162 -3.50 -37.71 -11.91
N VAL A 163 -3.62 -38.85 -12.60
CA VAL A 163 -4.46 -38.96 -13.81
C VAL A 163 -5.93 -38.72 -13.48
N ALA A 164 -6.44 -39.30 -12.40
CA ALA A 164 -7.83 -39.09 -11.98
C ALA A 164 -8.10 -37.61 -11.61
N SER A 165 -7.21 -36.98 -10.84
CA SER A 165 -7.32 -35.56 -10.50
C SER A 165 -7.23 -34.68 -11.73
N PHE A 166 -6.34 -34.99 -12.68
CA PHE A 166 -6.26 -34.27 -13.96
C PHE A 166 -7.57 -34.40 -14.75
N ALA A 167 -8.14 -35.60 -14.83
CA ALA A 167 -9.41 -35.83 -15.50
C ALA A 167 -10.56 -35.02 -14.87
N VAL A 168 -10.61 -34.94 -13.53
CA VAL A 168 -11.60 -34.11 -12.81
C VAL A 168 -11.42 -32.63 -13.11
N ILE A 169 -10.18 -32.12 -13.08
CA ILE A 169 -9.87 -30.73 -13.43
C ILE A 169 -10.28 -30.44 -14.87
N ALA A 170 -9.87 -31.29 -15.81
CA ALA A 170 -10.18 -31.13 -17.23
C ALA A 170 -11.69 -31.17 -17.49
N SER A 171 -12.42 -32.08 -16.83
CA SER A 171 -13.88 -32.20 -16.98
C SER A 171 -14.61 -30.97 -16.43
N GLY A 172 -14.24 -30.50 -15.23
CA GLY A 172 -14.84 -29.30 -14.63
C GLY A 172 -14.50 -28.03 -15.41
N ALA A 173 -13.25 -27.91 -15.88
CA ALA A 173 -12.83 -26.80 -16.73
C ALA A 173 -13.51 -26.81 -18.09
N PHE A 174 -13.72 -27.99 -18.70
CA PHE A 174 -14.43 -28.13 -19.96
C PHE A 174 -15.92 -27.79 -19.81
N MET A 175 -16.56 -28.26 -18.73
CA MET A 175 -17.98 -28.00 -18.45
C MET A 175 -18.31 -26.50 -18.37
N TYR A 176 -17.41 -25.69 -17.81
CA TYR A 176 -17.57 -24.24 -17.65
C TYR A 176 -16.52 -23.42 -18.40
N TYR A 177 -16.03 -23.94 -19.54
CA TYR A 177 -14.88 -23.34 -20.23
C TYR A 177 -15.08 -21.87 -20.59
N ALA A 178 -16.24 -21.53 -21.19
CA ALA A 178 -16.52 -20.16 -21.62
C ALA A 178 -16.56 -19.19 -20.44
N ASP A 179 -17.23 -19.59 -19.35
CA ASP A 179 -17.37 -18.76 -18.15
C ASP A 179 -16.02 -18.58 -17.44
N LEU A 180 -15.25 -19.66 -17.26
CA LEU A 180 -13.93 -19.59 -16.64
C LEU A 180 -12.95 -18.78 -17.49
N ALA A 181 -12.99 -18.94 -18.81
CA ALA A 181 -12.16 -18.16 -19.72
C ALA A 181 -12.51 -16.67 -19.69
N ALA A 182 -13.79 -16.31 -19.56
CA ALA A 182 -14.21 -14.92 -19.39
C ALA A 182 -13.80 -14.37 -18.02
N ILE A 183 -14.18 -15.05 -16.93
CA ILE A 183 -13.89 -14.63 -15.56
C ILE A 183 -12.39 -14.43 -15.34
N PHE A 184 -11.54 -15.41 -15.69
CA PHE A 184 -10.10 -15.27 -15.47
C PHE A 184 -9.39 -14.34 -16.47
N ARG A 185 -10.03 -13.99 -17.60
CA ARG A 185 -9.51 -13.00 -18.54
C ARG A 185 -9.77 -11.57 -18.06
N GLU A 186 -10.98 -11.31 -17.59
CA GLU A 186 -11.41 -10.02 -17.07
C GLU A 186 -10.88 -9.80 -15.63
N HIS A 187 -10.87 -10.84 -14.80
CA HIS A 187 -10.42 -10.82 -13.40
C HIS A 187 -9.18 -11.70 -13.19
N ARG A 188 -8.07 -11.31 -13.85
CA ARG A 188 -6.78 -12.03 -13.78
C ARG A 188 -6.19 -12.10 -12.37
N ASP A 189 -6.59 -11.19 -11.49
CA ASP A 189 -6.22 -11.08 -10.10
C ASP A 189 -6.89 -12.15 -9.23
N LEU A 190 -7.99 -12.78 -9.67
CA LEU A 190 -8.72 -13.77 -8.87
C LEU A 190 -7.81 -14.93 -8.39
N LYS A 191 -6.78 -15.27 -9.18
CA LYS A 191 -5.76 -16.26 -8.81
C LYS A 191 -4.95 -15.91 -7.56
N SER A 192 -4.82 -14.62 -7.24
CA SER A 192 -4.10 -14.10 -6.06
C SER A 192 -4.85 -14.38 -4.74
N PHE A 193 -6.12 -14.78 -4.81
CA PHE A 193 -6.93 -15.19 -3.66
C PHE A 193 -6.87 -16.69 -3.38
N ILE A 194 -6.21 -17.47 -4.24
CA ILE A 194 -6.14 -18.92 -4.06
C ILE A 194 -4.93 -19.24 -3.14
N SER A 195 -5.20 -19.61 -1.90
CA SER A 195 -4.20 -19.94 -0.88
C SER A 195 -3.99 -21.46 -0.79
N PRO A 196 -2.75 -21.96 -0.63
CA PRO A 196 -1.48 -21.24 -0.41
C PRO A 196 -0.67 -20.92 -1.69
N GLN A 197 -1.21 -21.22 -2.87
CA GLN A 197 -0.46 -21.09 -4.13
C GLN A 197 -0.13 -19.64 -4.50
N ASN A 198 -0.97 -18.70 -4.09
CA ASN A 198 -0.78 -17.27 -4.27
C ASN A 198 0.56 -16.82 -3.69
N VAL A 199 0.90 -17.20 -2.45
CA VAL A 199 2.18 -16.85 -1.83
C VAL A 199 3.34 -17.41 -2.64
N VAL A 200 3.30 -18.69 -3.02
CA VAL A 200 4.40 -19.32 -3.78
C VAL A 200 4.59 -18.65 -5.15
N ALA A 201 3.52 -18.49 -5.90
CA ALA A 201 3.55 -17.90 -7.24
C ALA A 201 3.97 -16.42 -7.20
N SER A 202 3.46 -15.67 -6.23
CA SER A 202 3.75 -14.25 -6.06
C SER A 202 5.15 -14.00 -5.53
N SER A 203 5.66 -14.83 -4.61
CA SER A 203 7.07 -14.77 -4.17
C SER A 203 8.03 -15.06 -5.32
N TRP A 204 7.71 -16.04 -6.18
CA TRP A 204 8.50 -16.30 -7.39
C TRP A 204 8.44 -15.15 -8.40
N SER A 205 7.25 -14.57 -8.59
CA SER A 205 7.08 -13.39 -9.45
C SER A 205 7.86 -12.19 -8.91
N TYR A 206 7.82 -11.93 -7.60
CA TYR A 206 8.62 -10.92 -6.93
C TYR A 206 10.12 -11.14 -7.18
N TYR A 207 10.63 -12.35 -6.89
CA TYR A 207 12.04 -12.70 -7.12
C TYR A 207 12.50 -12.43 -8.56
N LYS A 208 11.66 -12.77 -9.56
CA LYS A 208 11.99 -12.54 -10.97
C LYS A 208 11.83 -11.08 -11.41
N LYS A 209 10.79 -10.41 -10.95
CA LYS A 209 10.30 -9.16 -11.56
C LYS A 209 10.53 -7.91 -10.74
N LEU A 210 10.55 -7.99 -9.41
CA LEU A 210 10.53 -6.82 -8.53
C LEU A 210 11.70 -6.79 -7.55
N GLN A 211 12.29 -7.94 -7.21
CA GLN A 211 13.43 -7.99 -6.30
C GLN A 211 14.57 -7.10 -6.84
N PRO A 212 15.10 -6.18 -6.03
CA PRO A 212 16.22 -5.35 -6.43
C PRO A 212 17.42 -6.22 -6.80
N LYS A 213 17.95 -6.03 -8.02
CA LYS A 213 19.26 -6.59 -8.37
C LYS A 213 20.30 -5.82 -7.57
N LYS A 214 21.03 -6.53 -6.70
CA LYS A 214 22.11 -5.92 -5.92
C LYS A 214 23.19 -5.39 -6.88
N ASN A 215 23.76 -4.23 -6.54
CA ASN A 215 24.91 -3.61 -7.21
C ASN A 215 24.68 -3.15 -8.67
N LEU A 216 23.45 -2.76 -9.04
CA LEU A 216 23.29 -2.01 -10.28
C LEU A 216 23.97 -0.63 -10.14
N PRO A 217 24.69 -0.16 -11.16
CA PRO A 217 25.29 1.17 -11.14
C PRO A 217 24.19 2.24 -11.07
N LEU A 218 24.46 3.30 -10.31
CA LEU A 218 23.59 4.47 -10.27
C LEU A 218 23.58 5.13 -11.66
N VAL A 219 22.40 5.28 -12.24
CA VAL A 219 22.17 5.97 -13.50
C VAL A 219 21.96 7.44 -13.19
N ALA A 220 22.87 8.28 -13.69
CA ALA A 220 22.73 9.72 -13.57
C ALA A 220 21.54 10.22 -14.39
N TYR A 221 20.81 11.21 -13.87
CA TYR A 221 19.61 11.75 -14.50
C TYR A 221 19.46 13.25 -14.20
N GLY A 222 19.02 14.04 -15.19
CA GLY A 222 18.92 15.51 -15.07
C GLY A 222 20.27 16.17 -14.77
N VAL A 223 21.37 15.68 -15.35
CA VAL A 223 22.74 16.15 -15.06
C VAL A 223 23.00 17.59 -15.51
N ASP A 224 22.18 18.10 -16.42
CA ASP A 224 22.16 19.47 -16.91
C ASP A 224 21.41 20.44 -15.99
N ALA A 225 20.86 19.94 -14.87
CA ALA A 225 20.04 20.73 -13.98
C ALA A 225 20.82 21.87 -13.33
N HIS A 226 20.27 23.07 -13.45
CA HIS A 226 20.83 24.28 -12.87
C HIS A 226 19.72 25.24 -12.44
N GLN A 227 20.01 26.07 -11.43
CA GLN A 227 19.10 27.13 -11.01
C GLN A 227 19.14 28.29 -12.00
N VAL A 228 17.96 28.70 -12.47
CA VAL A 228 17.77 29.91 -13.27
C VAL A 228 17.61 31.09 -12.31
N LYS A 229 18.67 31.89 -12.17
CA LYS A 229 18.63 33.11 -11.36
C LYS A 229 18.06 34.26 -12.18
N THR A 230 16.93 34.83 -11.75
CA THR A 230 16.44 36.11 -12.28
C THR A 230 17.11 37.27 -11.54
N ALA A 231 17.42 38.35 -12.27
CA ALA A 231 18.11 39.53 -11.72
C ALA A 231 17.35 40.24 -10.58
N SER A 232 16.05 39.93 -10.39
CA SER A 232 15.19 40.48 -9.33
C SER A 232 15.11 39.61 -8.06
N GLN A 233 15.65 38.38 -8.06
CA GLN A 233 15.42 37.42 -6.98
C GLN A 233 16.39 37.66 -5.81
N THR A 234 15.94 38.43 -4.81
CA THR A 234 16.75 38.77 -3.63
C THR A 234 16.51 37.84 -2.45
N THR A 235 15.35 37.18 -2.40
CA THR A 235 14.94 36.29 -1.29
C THR A 235 14.98 34.83 -1.73
N PRO A 236 15.69 33.92 -1.01
CA PRO A 236 15.75 32.51 -1.36
C PRO A 236 14.39 31.81 -1.20
N LYS A 237 14.16 30.76 -1.99
CA LYS A 237 12.98 29.89 -1.91
C LYS A 237 13.18 28.76 -0.90
N LEU A 238 12.16 28.49 -0.10
CA LEU A 238 12.08 27.29 0.76
C LEU A 238 10.75 26.59 0.51
N LEU A 239 10.82 25.40 -0.06
CA LEU A 239 9.66 24.54 -0.30
C LEU A 239 9.63 23.41 0.71
N VAL A 240 8.49 23.23 1.37
CA VAL A 240 8.19 22.01 2.13
C VAL A 240 7.28 21.11 1.31
N LEU A 241 7.77 19.92 1.00
CA LEU A 241 6.96 18.86 0.41
C LEU A 241 6.45 17.96 1.54
N VAL A 242 5.15 17.94 1.78
CA VAL A 242 4.53 17.04 2.75
C VAL A 242 3.97 15.84 2.01
N ILE A 243 4.62 14.69 2.19
CA ILE A 243 4.16 13.42 1.63
C ILE A 243 3.23 12.79 2.66
N GLY A 244 1.93 12.87 2.38
CA GLY A 244 0.89 12.24 3.17
C GLY A 244 0.87 10.73 2.96
N GLU A 245 0.23 10.04 3.89
CA GLU A 245 0.11 8.59 3.90
C GLU A 245 -1.37 8.22 3.99
N THR A 246 -1.85 7.40 3.05
CA THR A 246 -3.16 6.72 3.14
C THR A 246 -4.41 7.65 3.09
N ALA A 247 -4.25 8.96 3.01
CA ALA A 247 -5.35 9.92 2.97
C ALA A 247 -6.07 9.93 1.60
N ARG A 248 -7.40 9.76 1.59
CA ARG A 248 -8.23 9.75 0.37
C ARG A 248 -8.99 11.06 0.15
N ALA A 249 -9.11 11.49 -1.11
CA ALA A 249 -9.73 12.76 -1.46
C ALA A 249 -11.22 12.84 -1.06
N GLU A 250 -11.92 11.71 -1.10
CA GLU A 250 -13.35 11.60 -0.76
C GLU A 250 -13.65 12.03 0.69
N SER A 251 -12.69 11.86 1.60
CA SER A 251 -12.84 12.19 3.03
C SER A 251 -12.38 13.61 3.38
N PHE A 252 -12.04 14.45 2.39
CA PHE A 252 -11.66 15.84 2.59
C PHE A 252 -12.87 16.76 2.39
N SER A 253 -13.26 17.48 3.44
CA SER A 253 -14.32 18.51 3.38
C SER A 253 -14.03 19.61 2.35
N LEU A 254 -12.75 19.89 2.07
CA LEU A 254 -12.31 20.80 1.01
C LEU A 254 -12.74 20.36 -0.39
N ASN A 255 -13.04 19.06 -0.57
CA ASN A 255 -13.55 18.47 -1.81
C ASN A 255 -15.08 18.27 -1.80
N GLY A 256 -15.79 18.81 -0.81
CA GLY A 256 -17.24 18.67 -0.68
C GLY A 256 -17.70 17.49 0.17
N TYR A 257 -16.79 16.84 0.92
CA TYR A 257 -17.19 15.83 1.90
C TYR A 257 -18.13 16.43 2.96
N ALA A 258 -19.19 15.70 3.30
CA ALA A 258 -20.27 16.22 4.14
C ALA A 258 -19.85 16.53 5.60
N ARG A 259 -18.78 15.90 6.09
CA ARG A 259 -18.25 16.11 7.43
C ARG A 259 -17.09 17.08 7.38
N ASN A 260 -17.02 17.98 8.36
CA ASN A 260 -15.93 18.94 8.45
C ASN A 260 -14.64 18.29 8.98
N THR A 261 -13.92 17.62 8.09
CA THR A 261 -12.63 16.98 8.34
C THR A 261 -11.44 17.92 8.12
N ASN A 262 -11.64 19.13 7.58
CA ASN A 262 -10.58 20.12 7.39
C ASN A 262 -10.94 21.52 7.97
N PRO A 263 -11.27 21.62 9.28
CA PRO A 263 -11.71 22.88 9.89
C PRO A 263 -10.61 23.95 10.01
N GLU A 264 -9.33 23.60 9.97
CA GLU A 264 -8.22 24.55 10.07
C GLU A 264 -7.76 25.02 8.68
N LEU A 265 -7.49 24.10 7.75
CA LEU A 265 -7.06 24.45 6.39
C LEU A 265 -8.11 25.26 5.62
N SER A 266 -9.41 25.04 5.88
CA SER A 266 -10.49 25.81 5.25
C SER A 266 -10.48 27.32 5.58
N LYS A 267 -9.72 27.74 6.60
CA LYS A 267 -9.56 29.15 7.00
C LYS A 267 -8.30 29.80 6.42
N LEU A 268 -7.44 29.02 5.76
CA LEU A 268 -6.17 29.47 5.23
C LEU A 268 -6.26 29.72 3.72
N PRO A 269 -5.43 30.62 3.16
CA PRO A 269 -5.42 30.91 1.72
C PRO A 269 -4.67 29.82 0.94
N ILE A 270 -5.23 28.61 0.94
CA ILE A 270 -4.70 27.44 0.26
C ILE A 270 -5.29 27.29 -1.15
N ILE A 271 -4.60 26.54 -2.02
CA ILE A 271 -5.14 26.03 -3.27
C ILE A 271 -5.36 24.53 -3.07
N ASN A 272 -6.62 24.10 -3.04
CA ASN A 272 -7.01 22.70 -2.97
C ASN A 272 -7.27 22.15 -4.38
N PHE A 273 -6.56 21.09 -4.77
CA PHE A 273 -6.78 20.40 -6.05
C PHE A 273 -7.72 19.22 -5.84
N SER A 274 -8.90 19.28 -6.44
CA SER A 274 -9.97 18.33 -6.13
C SER A 274 -9.94 17.04 -6.93
N GLN A 275 -9.17 16.98 -8.03
CA GLN A 275 -9.13 15.84 -8.95
C GLN A 275 -7.69 15.36 -9.18
N VAL A 276 -7.12 14.63 -8.22
CA VAL A 276 -5.73 14.14 -8.29
C VAL A 276 -5.63 12.63 -8.13
N SER A 277 -4.97 11.96 -9.07
CA SER A 277 -4.71 10.51 -8.98
C SER A 277 -3.29 10.18 -8.51
N SER A 278 -3.15 9.16 -7.68
CA SER A 278 -1.86 8.61 -7.26
C SER A 278 -1.19 7.79 -8.37
N CYS A 279 0.12 7.57 -8.27
CA CYS A 279 0.85 6.67 -9.16
C CYS A 279 0.65 5.19 -8.77
N GLY A 280 0.62 4.89 -7.48
CA GLY A 280 0.39 3.56 -6.93
C GLY A 280 -0.75 3.55 -5.92
N THR A 281 -0.98 2.36 -5.36
CA THR A 281 -1.93 2.11 -4.25
C THR A 281 -1.19 1.63 -3.00
N SER A 282 0.13 1.79 -2.95
CA SER A 282 0.96 1.53 -1.78
C SER A 282 2.16 2.49 -1.76
N THR A 283 2.64 2.82 -0.56
CA THR A 283 3.80 3.68 -0.35
C THR A 283 5.04 3.22 -1.14
N ALA A 284 5.27 1.90 -1.18
CA ALA A 284 6.41 1.28 -1.88
C ALA A 284 6.39 1.48 -3.41
N VAL A 285 5.25 1.84 -3.99
CA VAL A 285 5.10 2.16 -5.42
C VAL A 285 4.99 3.67 -5.62
N SER A 286 4.09 4.34 -4.88
CA SER A 286 3.77 5.75 -5.08
C SER A 286 4.95 6.67 -4.79
N VAL A 287 5.63 6.47 -3.66
CA VAL A 287 6.74 7.35 -3.25
C VAL A 287 7.87 7.31 -4.27
N PRO A 288 8.47 6.16 -4.63
CA PRO A 288 9.54 6.18 -5.63
C PRO A 288 9.06 6.67 -7.01
N CYS A 289 7.81 6.38 -7.40
CA CYS A 289 7.25 6.81 -8.67
C CYS A 289 7.17 8.34 -8.80
N MET A 290 6.53 9.04 -7.84
CA MET A 290 6.30 10.48 -7.94
C MET A 290 7.60 11.31 -7.97
N PHE A 291 8.68 10.80 -7.38
CA PHE A 291 10.00 11.43 -7.41
C PHE A 291 10.85 11.02 -8.62
N SER A 292 10.49 9.97 -9.37
CA SER A 292 11.33 9.38 -10.43
C SER A 292 11.38 10.18 -11.73
N GLY A 293 10.38 11.03 -11.98
CA GLY A 293 10.15 11.69 -13.27
C GLY A 293 9.62 10.75 -14.36
N MET A 294 9.28 9.50 -14.03
CA MET A 294 8.52 8.61 -14.90
C MET A 294 7.03 8.88 -14.72
N GLN A 295 6.27 8.72 -15.80
CA GLN A 295 4.81 8.71 -15.73
C GLN A 295 4.35 7.37 -15.14
N ARG A 296 3.23 7.37 -14.42
CA ARG A 296 2.62 6.16 -13.86
C ARG A 296 2.53 5.01 -14.88
N ALA A 297 2.07 5.32 -16.10
CA ALA A 297 1.86 4.31 -17.14
C ALA A 297 3.15 3.60 -17.56
N ASP A 298 4.29 4.29 -17.45
CA ASP A 298 5.62 3.83 -17.89
C ASP A 298 6.59 3.62 -16.71
N TYR A 299 6.08 3.60 -15.48
CA TYR A 299 6.90 3.51 -14.28
C TYR A 299 7.62 2.15 -14.20
N ASP A 300 8.95 2.19 -14.25
CA ASP A 300 9.82 1.03 -14.03
C ASP A 300 10.46 1.12 -12.64
N ALA A 301 9.88 0.37 -11.70
CA ALA A 301 10.38 0.29 -10.32
C ALA A 301 11.84 -0.20 -10.23
N LYS A 302 12.33 -1.01 -11.18
CA LYS A 302 13.72 -1.46 -11.15
C LYS A 302 14.65 -0.29 -11.50
N LEU A 303 14.35 0.42 -12.58
CA LEU A 303 15.16 1.56 -13.00
C LEU A 303 15.10 2.70 -11.97
N ALA A 304 13.92 3.01 -11.43
CA ALA A 304 13.73 4.10 -10.47
C ALA A 304 14.62 3.97 -9.23
N ARG A 305 14.83 2.74 -8.71
CA ARG A 305 15.67 2.50 -7.52
C ARG A 305 17.15 2.83 -7.71
N HIS A 306 17.67 2.65 -8.93
CA HIS A 306 19.08 2.90 -9.23
C HIS A 306 19.28 4.06 -10.19
N ARG A 307 18.29 4.96 -10.32
CA ARG A 307 18.43 6.21 -11.06
C ARG A 307 18.32 7.38 -10.10
N GLU A 308 19.02 8.46 -10.42
CA GLU A 308 18.82 9.72 -9.73
C GLU A 308 17.38 10.22 -9.91
N ASN A 309 16.83 10.80 -8.86
CA ASN A 309 15.45 11.26 -8.76
C ASN A 309 15.40 12.79 -8.59
N LEU A 310 14.19 13.34 -8.41
CA LEU A 310 13.98 14.77 -8.24
C LEU A 310 14.88 15.40 -7.15
N LEU A 311 15.05 14.72 -6.02
CA LEU A 311 15.81 15.25 -4.89
C LEU A 311 17.31 15.37 -5.22
N ASP A 312 17.86 14.40 -5.95
CA ASP A 312 19.24 14.46 -6.45
C ASP A 312 19.44 15.63 -7.42
N ILE A 313 18.47 15.82 -8.31
CA ILE A 313 18.47 16.89 -9.32
C ILE A 313 18.41 18.27 -8.67
N LEU A 314 17.53 18.45 -7.67
CA LEU A 314 17.43 19.70 -6.93
C LEU A 314 18.70 19.98 -6.12
N GLN A 315 19.29 18.96 -5.49
CA GLN A 315 20.57 19.09 -4.79
C GLN A 315 21.68 19.53 -5.75
N ARG A 316 21.76 18.94 -6.95
CA ARG A 316 22.70 19.34 -8.00
C ARG A 316 22.49 20.79 -8.44
N ALA A 317 21.25 21.22 -8.57
CA ALA A 317 20.91 22.58 -8.97
C ALA A 317 21.24 23.64 -7.89
N GLY A 318 21.73 23.24 -6.71
CA GLY A 318 22.22 24.12 -5.65
C GLY A 318 21.30 24.23 -4.44
N TYR A 319 20.18 23.49 -4.39
CA TYR A 319 19.30 23.45 -3.22
C TYR A 319 19.90 22.60 -2.11
N LYS A 320 19.71 23.01 -0.86
CA LYS A 320 19.87 22.10 0.28
C LYS A 320 18.60 21.27 0.40
N VAL A 321 18.74 19.96 0.22
CA VAL A 321 17.62 19.01 0.23
C VAL A 321 17.68 18.12 1.46
N THR A 322 16.59 18.09 2.22
CA THR A 322 16.51 17.38 3.50
C THR A 322 15.23 16.57 3.58
N TRP A 323 15.29 15.38 4.16
CA TRP A 323 14.14 14.51 4.42
C TRP A 323 14.00 14.26 5.92
N ILE A 324 12.80 14.49 6.45
CA ILE A 324 12.41 14.21 7.83
C ILE A 324 11.28 13.18 7.76
N ASP A 325 11.53 11.99 8.32
CA ASP A 325 10.65 10.84 8.18
C ASP A 325 9.94 10.52 9.51
N ASN A 326 8.63 10.29 9.45
CA ASN A 326 7.84 9.72 10.54
C ASN A 326 7.05 8.47 10.08
N ASN A 327 7.42 7.86 8.95
CA ASN A 327 6.77 6.70 8.38
C ASN A 327 7.73 5.49 8.41
N SER A 328 7.43 4.42 7.68
CA SER A 328 8.29 3.23 7.49
C SER A 328 9.51 3.51 6.57
N GLY A 329 9.94 4.78 6.45
CA GLY A 329 11.06 5.22 5.64
C GLY A 329 10.74 5.65 4.21
N CYS A 330 11.71 6.32 3.58
CA CYS A 330 11.59 7.01 2.29
C CYS A 330 11.66 6.13 1.03
N LYS A 331 11.62 4.79 1.18
CA LYS A 331 11.63 3.83 0.06
C LYS A 331 12.78 4.08 -0.94
N GLU A 332 13.98 4.30 -0.41
CA GLU A 332 15.24 4.57 -1.14
C GLU A 332 15.34 5.96 -1.84
N VAL A 333 14.27 6.76 -1.88
CA VAL A 333 14.25 8.08 -2.54
C VAL A 333 15.24 9.06 -1.88
N CYS A 334 15.38 8.99 -0.56
CA CYS A 334 16.21 9.90 0.24
C CYS A 334 17.63 9.40 0.51
N ASN A 335 18.09 8.30 -0.11
CA ASN A 335 19.37 7.65 0.21
C ASN A 335 20.62 8.53 -0.06
N ARG A 336 20.47 9.59 -0.87
CA ARG A 336 21.58 10.41 -1.38
C ARG A 336 21.49 11.89 -0.98
N ILE A 337 20.54 12.21 -0.10
CA ILE A 337 20.32 13.57 0.44
C ILE A 337 20.37 13.55 1.97
N GLU A 338 20.31 14.72 2.61
CA GLU A 338 20.35 14.80 4.07
C GLU A 338 19.09 14.20 4.70
N GLN A 339 19.27 13.21 5.59
CA GLN A 339 18.18 12.69 6.41
C GLN A 339 18.30 13.28 7.81
N TYR A 340 17.33 14.10 8.21
CA TYR A 340 17.33 14.76 9.51
C TYR A 340 16.36 14.05 10.46
N GLN A 341 16.84 13.73 11.66
CA GLN A 341 16.11 12.92 12.63
C GLN A 341 15.59 13.78 13.79
N PRO A 342 14.40 13.49 14.34
CA PRO A 342 13.89 14.19 15.51
C PRO A 342 14.81 13.97 16.71
N SER A 343 15.01 15.02 17.52
CA SER A 343 15.77 14.90 18.76
C SER A 343 15.09 13.96 19.77
N LYS A 344 15.86 13.41 20.69
CA LYS A 344 15.33 12.50 21.73
C LYS A 344 14.23 13.15 22.58
N ALA A 345 14.32 14.46 22.79
CA ALA A 345 13.30 15.23 23.50
C ALA A 345 11.96 15.23 22.75
N LEU A 346 11.98 15.46 21.44
CA LEU A 346 10.79 15.39 20.60
C LEU A 346 10.24 13.97 20.51
N GLN A 347 11.11 12.96 20.41
CA GLN A 347 10.69 11.56 20.43
C GLN A 347 9.99 11.21 21.76
N THR A 348 10.48 11.72 22.88
CA THR A 348 9.86 11.49 24.21
C THR A 348 8.49 12.17 24.32
N LYS A 349 8.34 13.33 23.67
CA LYS A 349 7.09 14.11 23.69
C LYS A 349 6.00 13.49 22.82
N TRP A 350 6.36 13.03 21.62
CA TRP A 350 5.40 12.69 20.57
C TRP A 350 5.29 11.20 20.29
N CYS A 351 6.23 10.39 20.73
CA CYS A 351 6.22 8.95 20.48
C CYS A 351 5.70 8.15 21.67
N LYS A 352 4.84 7.19 21.37
CA LYS A 352 4.34 6.21 22.33
C LYS A 352 4.34 4.83 21.69
N ASP A 353 4.83 3.84 22.43
CA ASP A 353 4.87 2.44 21.98
C ASP A 353 5.57 2.21 20.62
N GLY A 354 6.55 3.08 20.29
CA GLY A 354 7.37 2.98 19.07
C GLY A 354 6.82 3.71 17.85
N GLU A 355 5.67 4.36 17.96
CA GLU A 355 5.06 5.19 16.91
C GLU A 355 4.93 6.63 17.38
N CYS A 356 4.96 7.60 16.46
CA CYS A 356 4.90 9.01 16.81
C CYS A 356 3.77 9.72 16.09
N TYR A 357 3.15 10.64 16.82
CA TYR A 357 2.23 11.63 16.30
C TYR A 357 2.92 12.60 15.33
N ASP A 358 2.27 12.95 14.21
CA ASP A 358 2.88 13.72 13.12
C ASP A 358 3.24 15.18 13.50
N GLU A 359 2.79 15.74 14.62
CA GLU A 359 3.31 17.00 15.18
C GLU A 359 4.82 16.93 15.45
N ILE A 360 5.39 15.73 15.59
CA ILE A 360 6.83 15.54 15.65
C ILE A 360 7.52 16.14 14.42
N LEU A 361 6.91 16.06 13.24
CA LEU A 361 7.46 16.62 12.00
C LEU A 361 7.51 18.15 12.06
N ASN A 362 6.45 18.79 12.59
CA ASN A 362 6.40 20.25 12.76
C ASN A 362 7.42 20.75 13.78
N ASP A 363 7.51 20.09 14.94
CA ASP A 363 8.50 20.47 15.95
C ASP A 363 9.94 20.20 15.49
N THR A 364 10.15 19.14 14.71
CA THR A 364 11.45 18.83 14.09
C THR A 364 11.81 19.84 13.02
N LEU A 365 10.85 20.27 12.18
CA LEU A 365 11.04 21.35 11.22
C LEU A 365 11.48 22.64 11.91
N LYS A 366 10.82 23.01 13.03
CA LYS A 366 11.21 24.18 13.85
C LYS A 366 12.61 24.01 14.44
N GLU A 367 12.98 22.81 14.89
CA GLU A 367 14.34 22.52 15.39
C GLU A 367 15.39 22.66 14.28
N TYR A 368 15.15 22.05 13.12
CA TYR A 368 16.02 22.10 11.95
C TYR A 368 16.23 23.54 11.46
N VAL A 369 15.15 24.29 11.25
CA VAL A 369 15.25 25.65 10.71
C VAL A 369 15.92 26.62 11.68
N ARG A 370 15.81 26.42 13.00
CA ARG A 370 16.53 27.23 14.00
C ARG A 370 18.06 27.07 13.94
N GLN A 371 18.56 26.00 13.33
CA GLN A 371 20.00 25.79 13.14
C GLN A 371 20.53 26.51 11.90
N ILE A 372 19.65 27.05 11.06
CA ILE A 372 20.04 27.77 9.85
C ILE A 372 20.54 29.18 10.26
N PRO A 373 21.77 29.57 9.88
CA PRO A 373 22.28 30.91 10.15
C PRO A 373 21.38 32.01 9.55
N ALA A 374 21.27 33.14 10.23
CA ALA A 374 20.39 34.24 9.79
C ALA A 374 20.82 34.88 8.45
N ASP A 375 22.10 34.77 8.11
CA ASP A 375 22.71 35.23 6.87
C ASP A 375 22.73 34.17 5.77
N ASP A 376 22.25 32.95 6.04
CA ASP A 376 22.14 31.88 5.05
C ASP A 376 21.10 32.24 3.97
N ARG A 377 21.56 32.25 2.72
CA ARG A 377 20.74 32.51 1.52
C ARG A 377 20.61 31.29 0.61
N GLN A 378 21.01 30.11 1.06
CA GLN A 378 20.87 28.88 0.28
C GLN A 378 19.39 28.51 0.17
N PRO A 379 18.86 28.27 -1.05
CA PRO A 379 17.47 27.84 -1.21
C PRO A 379 17.32 26.38 -0.78
N ARG A 380 16.12 26.00 -0.33
CA ARG A 380 15.89 24.75 0.42
C ARG A 380 14.67 23.98 -0.05
N VAL A 381 14.78 22.65 -0.02
CA VAL A 381 13.64 21.73 -0.14
C VAL A 381 13.67 20.79 1.05
N ILE A 382 12.59 20.77 1.82
CA ILE A 382 12.44 19.91 2.98
C ILE A 382 11.26 18.98 2.73
N VAL A 383 11.49 17.68 2.78
CA VAL A 383 10.43 16.69 2.69
C VAL A 383 10.03 16.25 4.09
N LEU A 384 8.73 16.34 4.41
CA LEU A 384 8.13 15.79 5.62
C LEU A 384 7.30 14.57 5.21
N HIS A 385 7.65 13.39 5.70
CA HIS A 385 6.94 12.15 5.36
C HIS A 385 6.09 11.70 6.55
N GLN A 386 4.76 11.80 6.40
CA GLN A 386 3.78 11.59 7.46
C GLN A 386 3.48 10.11 7.67
N MET A 387 3.04 9.78 8.90
CA MET A 387 2.31 8.54 9.17
C MET A 387 0.83 8.68 8.73
N GLY A 388 0.30 9.89 8.73
CA GLY A 388 -0.99 10.24 8.13
C GLY A 388 -2.14 9.37 8.63
N SER A 389 -2.87 8.77 7.69
CA SER A 389 -4.04 7.94 7.95
C SER A 389 -3.74 6.44 7.94
N HIS A 390 -2.47 6.03 8.10
CA HIS A 390 -2.05 4.64 7.98
C HIS A 390 -2.83 3.67 8.89
N GLY A 391 -3.43 2.65 8.28
CA GLY A 391 -4.20 1.59 8.92
C GLY A 391 -3.42 0.30 9.17
N PRO A 392 -3.99 -0.68 9.88
CA PRO A 392 -5.37 -0.73 10.38
C PRO A 392 -5.59 -0.01 11.72
N ALA A 393 -4.53 0.41 12.41
CA ALA A 393 -4.62 1.03 13.73
C ALA A 393 -4.94 2.54 13.67
N TYR A 394 -5.96 2.94 12.91
CA TYR A 394 -6.34 4.34 12.68
C TYR A 394 -6.53 5.16 13.97
N PHE A 395 -6.94 4.51 15.07
CA PHE A 395 -7.16 5.16 16.37
C PHE A 395 -5.88 5.72 17.00
N LYS A 396 -4.71 5.29 16.54
CA LYS A 396 -3.41 5.82 16.94
C LYS A 396 -2.96 7.01 16.09
N ARG A 397 -3.68 7.35 15.02
CA ARG A 397 -3.31 8.38 14.05
C ARG A 397 -3.81 9.78 14.41
N SER A 398 -4.44 9.94 15.57
CA SER A 398 -4.92 11.24 16.04
C SER A 398 -4.92 11.33 17.56
N THR A 399 -4.84 12.55 18.09
CA THR A 399 -4.94 12.82 19.52
C THR A 399 -6.36 13.22 19.93
N ALA A 400 -6.67 13.12 21.23
CA ALA A 400 -8.02 13.32 21.77
C ALA A 400 -8.76 14.61 21.29
N PRO A 401 -8.12 15.78 21.13
CA PRO A 401 -8.78 16.98 20.60
C PRO A 401 -9.33 16.83 19.18
N TYR A 402 -8.73 15.95 18.36
CA TYR A 402 -9.10 15.70 16.97
C TYR A 402 -9.92 14.42 16.79
N GLN A 403 -10.32 13.77 17.91
CA GLN A 403 -11.14 12.57 17.93
C GLN A 403 -12.63 12.88 18.19
N TYR A 404 -13.18 13.82 17.43
CA TYR A 404 -14.53 14.34 17.65
C TYR A 404 -15.64 13.60 16.90
N PHE A 405 -15.32 12.77 15.90
CA PHE A 405 -16.28 11.83 15.32
C PHE A 405 -16.40 10.57 16.20
N LYS A 406 -17.57 10.36 16.80
CA LYS A 406 -17.84 9.28 17.78
C LYS A 406 -19.16 8.55 17.50
N PRO A 407 -19.32 7.29 17.96
CA PRO A 407 -18.26 6.40 18.47
C PRO A 407 -17.27 6.03 17.36
N PHE A 408 -16.05 5.62 17.69
CA PHE A 408 -15.03 5.27 16.69
C PHE A 408 -14.31 3.97 17.03
N CYS A 409 -13.80 3.30 16.00
CA CYS A 409 -13.16 1.99 16.12
C CYS A 409 -11.82 2.11 16.86
N HIS A 410 -11.74 1.60 18.09
CA HIS A 410 -10.51 1.58 18.90
C HIS A 410 -9.83 0.20 18.84
N SER A 411 -9.67 -0.33 17.63
CA SER A 411 -9.07 -1.64 17.36
C SER A 411 -8.40 -1.65 16.00
N ASN A 412 -7.35 -2.47 15.87
CA ASN A 412 -6.74 -2.82 14.59
C ASN A 412 -7.43 -4.01 13.90
N ALA A 413 -8.36 -4.70 14.58
CA ALA A 413 -9.23 -5.70 13.95
C ALA A 413 -10.46 -5.02 13.34
N ILE A 414 -10.21 -4.17 12.36
CA ILE A 414 -11.17 -3.22 11.80
C ILE A 414 -12.42 -3.87 11.20
N GLN A 415 -12.36 -5.14 10.80
CA GLN A 415 -13.53 -5.89 10.30
C GLN A 415 -14.55 -6.21 11.41
N GLY A 416 -14.14 -6.15 12.68
CA GLY A 416 -15.02 -6.33 13.83
C GLY A 416 -15.74 -5.05 14.26
N CYS A 417 -15.32 -3.89 13.75
CA CYS A 417 -15.98 -2.62 14.00
C CYS A 417 -17.16 -2.42 13.05
N SER A 418 -18.16 -1.64 13.46
CA SER A 418 -19.18 -1.19 12.51
C SER A 418 -18.53 -0.31 11.44
N HIS A 419 -19.09 -0.32 10.23
CA HIS A 419 -18.59 0.54 9.14
C HIS A 419 -18.59 2.02 9.56
N GLN A 420 -19.56 2.46 10.36
CA GLN A 420 -19.62 3.83 10.84
C GLN A 420 -18.51 4.17 11.84
N GLU A 421 -18.17 3.26 12.76
CA GLU A 421 -17.05 3.45 13.68
C GLU A 421 -15.70 3.49 12.95
N LEU A 422 -15.57 2.71 11.88
CA LEU A 422 -14.39 2.71 11.03
C LEU A 422 -14.24 4.03 10.25
N ILE A 423 -15.32 4.51 9.61
CA ILE A 423 -15.32 5.83 8.97
C ILE A 423 -15.01 6.92 10.00
N ASN A 424 -15.59 6.86 11.21
CA ASN A 424 -15.35 7.87 12.24
C ASN A 424 -13.88 7.92 12.69
N VAL A 425 -13.23 6.76 12.90
CA VAL A 425 -11.81 6.74 13.27
C VAL A 425 -10.92 7.23 12.13
N TYR A 426 -11.26 6.87 10.88
CA TYR A 426 -10.54 7.34 9.70
C TYR A 426 -10.69 8.87 9.54
N ASP A 427 -11.90 9.41 9.62
CA ASP A 427 -12.16 10.86 9.56
C ASP A 427 -11.45 11.64 10.68
N ASN A 428 -11.31 11.05 11.87
CA ASN A 428 -10.51 11.65 12.95
C ASN A 428 -9.01 11.74 12.59
N SER A 429 -8.47 10.79 11.80
CA SER A 429 -7.09 10.88 11.29
C SER A 429 -6.93 11.97 10.22
N ILE A 430 -7.98 12.22 9.41
CA ILE A 430 -7.99 13.32 8.44
C ILE A 430 -8.07 14.67 9.15
N ALA A 431 -8.93 14.81 10.17
CA ALA A 431 -9.00 15.99 11.03
C ALA A 431 -7.66 16.30 11.70
N TYR A 432 -6.91 15.26 12.04
CA TYR A 432 -5.57 15.41 12.59
C TYR A 432 -4.53 15.83 11.54
N THR A 433 -4.61 15.25 10.34
CA THR A 433 -3.77 15.67 9.21
C THR A 433 -4.01 17.14 8.86
N ASP A 434 -5.27 17.60 8.87
CA ASP A 434 -5.64 19.01 8.72
C ASP A 434 -4.89 19.90 9.71
N HIS A 435 -4.90 19.53 11.01
CA HIS A 435 -4.18 20.24 12.04
C HIS A 435 -2.67 20.30 11.81
N VAL A 436 -2.05 19.16 11.49
CA VAL A 436 -0.60 19.07 11.26
C VAL A 436 -0.19 19.96 10.08
N LEU A 437 -0.96 19.96 8.99
CA LEU A 437 -0.69 20.79 7.81
C LEU A 437 -0.89 22.28 8.09
N ALA A 438 -1.94 22.65 8.84
CA ALA A 438 -2.14 24.03 9.27
C ALA A 438 -0.97 24.54 10.12
N GLN A 439 -0.48 23.73 11.06
CA GLN A 439 0.72 24.03 11.84
C GLN A 439 2.00 24.13 10.98
N THR A 440 2.13 23.33 9.92
CA THR A 440 3.24 23.44 8.97
C THR A 440 3.20 24.80 8.28
N ILE A 441 2.02 25.23 7.80
CA ILE A 441 1.82 26.55 7.21
C ILE A 441 2.17 27.67 8.19
N ASP A 442 1.68 27.59 9.43
CA ASP A 442 1.97 28.59 10.47
C ASP A 442 3.48 28.69 10.75
N THR A 443 4.17 27.55 10.79
CA THR A 443 5.62 27.49 10.96
C THR A 443 6.32 28.16 9.78
N LEU A 444 5.91 27.87 8.55
CA LEU A 444 6.49 28.45 7.34
C LEU A 444 6.24 29.95 7.20
N ALA A 445 5.09 30.43 7.67
CA ALA A 445 4.75 31.85 7.65
C ALA A 445 5.67 32.70 8.55
N GLN A 446 6.35 32.09 9.53
CA GLN A 446 7.29 32.77 10.43
C GLN A 446 8.67 33.01 9.79
N PHE A 447 9.03 32.29 8.71
CA PHE A 447 10.34 32.40 8.08
C PHE A 447 10.41 33.53 7.05
N LYS A 448 10.52 34.77 7.53
CA LYS A 448 10.52 35.97 6.69
C LYS A 448 11.74 36.12 5.78
N GLN A 449 12.83 35.41 6.06
CA GLN A 449 14.03 35.41 5.23
C GLN A 449 13.92 34.54 3.96
N TYR A 450 12.81 33.81 3.80
CA TYR A 450 12.52 32.97 2.64
C TYR A 450 11.18 33.34 1.99
N GLN A 451 11.07 33.11 0.69
CA GLN A 451 9.79 32.84 0.06
C GLN A 451 9.42 31.39 0.37
N THR A 452 8.44 31.18 1.24
CA THR A 452 8.05 29.84 1.69
C THR A 452 6.82 29.32 0.96
N ALA A 453 6.80 28.01 0.70
CA ALA A 453 5.65 27.31 0.15
C ALA A 453 5.52 25.93 0.80
N MET A 454 4.29 25.42 0.89
CA MET A 454 3.98 24.05 1.26
C MET A 454 3.26 23.37 0.10
N TRP A 455 3.69 22.16 -0.26
CA TRP A 455 2.95 21.27 -1.15
C TRP A 455 2.68 19.96 -0.44
N TYR A 456 1.41 19.71 -0.12
CA TYR A 456 0.93 18.44 0.41
C TYR A 456 0.30 17.59 -0.70
N LEU A 457 0.60 16.29 -0.69
CA LEU A 457 -0.10 15.28 -1.47
C LEU A 457 -0.04 13.93 -0.74
N SER A 458 -1.14 13.19 -0.69
CA SER A 458 -1.10 11.81 -0.20
C SER A 458 -0.45 10.89 -1.22
N ASP A 459 0.26 9.87 -0.75
CA ASP A 459 0.89 8.85 -1.58
C ASP A 459 -0.14 7.92 -2.27
N HIS A 460 -1.18 7.54 -1.57
CA HIS A 460 -2.39 6.87 -2.04
C HIS A 460 -3.56 7.13 -1.07
N GLY A 461 -4.75 6.60 -1.39
CA GLY A 461 -5.92 6.62 -0.51
C GLY A 461 -6.14 5.28 0.23
N GLU A 462 -7.35 5.03 0.72
CA GLU A 462 -7.68 3.90 1.60
C GLU A 462 -9.11 3.38 1.41
N SER A 463 -9.28 2.05 1.38
CA SER A 463 -10.61 1.42 1.49
C SER A 463 -10.98 1.21 2.96
N THR A 464 -12.19 1.62 3.33
CA THR A 464 -12.73 1.56 4.71
C THR A 464 -13.96 0.65 4.82
N GLY A 465 -14.01 -0.39 3.99
CA GLY A 465 -15.04 -1.45 4.00
C GLY A 465 -15.96 -1.43 2.78
N GLU A 466 -15.80 -0.49 1.85
CA GLU A 466 -16.60 -0.43 0.63
C GLU A 466 -16.44 -1.75 -0.16
N HIS A 467 -17.57 -2.39 -0.49
CA HIS A 467 -17.59 -3.69 -1.17
C HIS A 467 -16.79 -4.80 -0.46
N GLY A 468 -16.57 -4.67 0.85
CA GLY A 468 -15.76 -5.60 1.64
C GLY A 468 -14.24 -5.45 1.44
N LEU A 469 -13.78 -4.37 0.82
CA LEU A 469 -12.37 -4.02 0.71
C LEU A 469 -11.95 -3.16 1.90
N TYR A 470 -10.83 -3.52 2.51
CA TYR A 470 -10.17 -2.75 3.56
C TYR A 470 -8.72 -2.51 3.17
N LEU A 471 -8.13 -1.48 3.78
CA LEU A 471 -6.75 -1.09 3.53
C LEU A 471 -6.52 -0.71 2.05
N HIS A 472 -5.29 -0.87 1.60
CA HIS A 472 -4.81 -0.48 0.29
C HIS A 472 -3.92 -1.59 -0.31
N GLY A 473 -3.18 -1.28 -1.38
CA GLY A 473 -2.37 -2.24 -2.11
C GLY A 473 -3.15 -3.05 -3.15
N THR A 474 -4.38 -2.65 -3.49
CA THR A 474 -5.13 -3.29 -4.58
C THR A 474 -4.43 -3.01 -5.91
N PRO A 475 -4.27 -3.99 -6.82
CA PRO A 475 -3.67 -3.75 -8.13
C PRO A 475 -4.33 -2.57 -8.84
N TYR A 476 -3.53 -1.57 -9.25
CA TYR A 476 -4.02 -0.25 -9.67
C TYR A 476 -5.18 -0.30 -10.70
N MET A 477 -5.12 -1.21 -11.67
CA MET A 477 -6.15 -1.38 -12.71
C MET A 477 -7.55 -1.71 -12.18
N MET A 478 -7.63 -2.25 -10.96
CA MET A 478 -8.86 -2.67 -10.28
C MET A 478 -9.09 -1.90 -8.98
N ALA A 479 -8.18 -0.97 -8.65
CA ALA A 479 -8.25 -0.23 -7.42
C ALA A 479 -9.46 0.71 -7.46
N PRO A 480 -10.25 0.75 -6.38
CA PRO A 480 -11.37 1.68 -6.30
C PRO A 480 -10.85 3.12 -6.17
N SER A 481 -11.69 4.10 -6.50
CA SER A 481 -11.31 5.52 -6.40
C SER A 481 -10.83 5.90 -5.01
N GLN A 482 -11.33 5.24 -3.96
CA GLN A 482 -10.90 5.44 -2.59
C GLN A 482 -9.40 5.19 -2.37
N GLN A 483 -8.75 4.34 -3.18
CA GLN A 483 -7.30 4.09 -3.10
C GLN A 483 -6.47 4.93 -4.08
N THR A 484 -7.07 5.44 -5.16
CA THR A 484 -6.32 6.15 -6.22
C THR A 484 -6.55 7.65 -6.25
N HIS A 485 -7.68 8.16 -5.74
CA HIS A 485 -8.02 9.58 -5.71
C HIS A 485 -7.55 10.20 -4.40
N VAL A 486 -6.52 11.04 -4.48
CA VAL A 486 -5.78 11.58 -3.33
C VAL A 486 -5.96 13.09 -3.17
N PRO A 487 -5.90 13.62 -1.93
CA PRO A 487 -5.89 15.05 -1.70
C PRO A 487 -4.55 15.66 -2.13
N MET A 488 -4.59 16.89 -2.62
CA MET A 488 -3.40 17.69 -2.94
C MET A 488 -3.66 19.16 -2.64
N ILE A 489 -2.75 19.79 -1.89
CA ILE A 489 -2.90 21.15 -1.40
C ILE A 489 -1.60 21.91 -1.61
N LEU A 490 -1.70 23.13 -2.14
CA LEU A 490 -0.61 24.10 -2.19
C LEU A 490 -0.90 25.30 -1.29
N TRP A 491 0.14 25.80 -0.65
CA TRP A 491 0.12 27.08 0.05
C TRP A 491 1.38 27.87 -0.27
N PHE A 492 1.23 29.19 -0.41
CA PHE A 492 2.31 30.12 -0.70
C PHE A 492 2.31 31.26 0.31
N SER A 493 3.48 31.62 0.82
CA SER A 493 3.60 32.77 1.72
C SER A 493 3.31 34.09 1.01
N PRO A 494 2.95 35.16 1.75
CA PRO A 494 2.76 36.49 1.15
C PRO A 494 3.97 36.97 0.34
N ALA A 495 5.19 36.63 0.77
CA ALA A 495 6.41 36.98 0.04
C ALA A 495 6.51 36.25 -1.31
N TRP A 496 6.15 34.96 -1.35
CA TRP A 496 6.09 34.21 -2.60
C TRP A 496 5.02 34.79 -3.54
N GLN A 497 3.82 35.07 -3.01
CA GLN A 497 2.72 35.61 -3.80
C GLN A 497 3.04 36.99 -4.37
N ALA A 498 3.78 37.84 -3.65
CA ALA A 498 4.17 39.17 -4.12
C ALA A 498 5.07 39.13 -5.37
N GLU A 499 5.95 38.13 -5.47
CA GLU A 499 6.87 37.99 -6.61
C GLU A 499 6.32 37.07 -7.72
N HIS A 500 5.42 36.15 -7.38
CA HIS A 500 4.92 35.09 -8.27
C HIS A 500 3.38 35.06 -8.38
N ALA A 501 2.71 36.22 -8.30
CA ALA A 501 1.26 36.31 -8.28
C ALA A 501 0.58 35.63 -9.49
N GLN A 502 1.18 35.73 -10.68
CA GLN A 502 0.63 35.14 -11.90
C GLN A 502 0.62 33.61 -11.84
N ASP A 503 1.70 33.00 -11.33
CA ASP A 503 1.81 31.56 -11.15
C ASP A 503 0.76 31.06 -10.16
N VAL A 504 0.63 31.73 -9.02
CA VAL A 504 -0.34 31.38 -7.96
C VAL A 504 -1.78 31.51 -8.45
N GLN A 505 -2.12 32.61 -9.12
CA GLN A 505 -3.43 32.80 -9.73
C GLN A 505 -3.72 31.73 -10.77
N CYS A 506 -2.71 31.31 -11.53
CA CYS A 506 -2.90 30.28 -12.51
C CYS A 506 -3.15 28.90 -11.89
N LEU A 507 -2.34 28.49 -10.91
CA LEU A 507 -2.56 27.25 -10.17
C LEU A 507 -3.96 27.18 -9.56
N ASN A 508 -4.48 28.33 -9.07
CA ASN A 508 -5.84 28.41 -8.56
C ASN A 508 -6.91 28.23 -9.64
N ARG A 509 -6.66 28.58 -10.91
CA ARG A 509 -7.62 28.38 -12.03
C ARG A 509 -7.71 26.94 -12.48
N ILE A 510 -6.63 26.15 -12.34
CA ILE A 510 -6.58 24.76 -12.77
C ILE A 510 -6.88 23.77 -11.64
N ASN A 511 -7.31 24.25 -10.47
CA ASN A 511 -7.48 23.44 -9.26
C ASN A 511 -8.58 22.36 -9.34
N GLN A 512 -9.41 22.38 -10.39
CA GLN A 512 -10.42 21.36 -10.69
C GLN A 512 -10.06 20.46 -11.88
N GLN A 513 -8.91 20.67 -12.52
CA GLN A 513 -8.46 19.82 -13.64
C GLN A 513 -8.03 18.44 -13.13
N ALA A 514 -8.15 17.43 -14.00
CA ALA A 514 -7.67 16.09 -13.72
C ALA A 514 -6.13 16.07 -13.72
N LEU A 515 -5.54 15.98 -12.53
CA LEU A 515 -4.11 15.93 -12.29
C LEU A 515 -3.70 14.57 -11.71
N SER A 516 -2.40 14.38 -11.56
CA SER A 516 -1.83 13.17 -10.98
C SER A 516 -0.49 13.47 -10.31
N GLN A 517 0.02 12.51 -9.55
CA GLN A 517 1.38 12.54 -9.01
C GLN A 517 2.48 12.67 -10.08
N ASP A 518 2.19 12.39 -11.35
CA ASP A 518 3.13 12.64 -12.47
C ASP A 518 3.50 14.13 -12.58
N HIS A 519 2.64 15.02 -12.09
CA HIS A 519 2.85 16.46 -12.12
C HIS A 519 3.86 16.96 -11.08
N LEU A 520 4.17 16.17 -10.05
CA LEU A 520 5.07 16.58 -8.97
C LEU A 520 6.45 16.96 -9.51
N PHE A 521 7.04 16.06 -10.31
CA PHE A 521 8.44 16.14 -10.73
C PHE A 521 8.77 17.43 -11.49
N SER A 522 8.02 17.73 -12.55
CA SER A 522 8.31 18.91 -13.40
C SER A 522 7.88 20.20 -12.74
N THR A 523 6.73 20.19 -12.05
CA THR A 523 6.21 21.38 -11.38
C THR A 523 7.08 21.84 -10.21
N VAL A 524 7.63 20.91 -9.41
CA VAL A 524 8.57 21.29 -8.33
C VAL A 524 9.79 21.99 -8.92
N MET A 525 10.38 21.46 -10.00
CA MET A 525 11.50 22.15 -10.65
C MET A 525 11.11 23.54 -11.16
N SER A 526 9.95 23.69 -11.79
CA SER A 526 9.50 24.99 -12.30
C SER A 526 9.17 25.99 -11.18
N LEU A 527 8.50 25.58 -10.11
CA LEU A 527 8.27 26.41 -8.91
C LEU A 527 9.58 26.89 -8.30
N LEU A 528 10.64 26.08 -8.37
CA LEU A 528 11.96 26.37 -7.84
C LEU A 528 12.90 27.04 -8.86
N HIS A 529 12.42 27.37 -10.06
CA HIS A 529 13.26 27.89 -11.15
C HIS A 529 14.48 27.01 -11.44
N VAL A 530 14.32 25.69 -11.37
CA VAL A 530 15.34 24.74 -11.83
C VAL A 530 15.01 24.38 -13.28
N ASP A 531 16.01 24.52 -14.14
CA ASP A 531 15.90 24.12 -15.54
C ASP A 531 16.69 22.85 -15.83
N SER A 532 16.10 21.99 -16.64
CA SER A 532 16.70 20.73 -17.12
C SER A 532 15.85 20.17 -18.26
N GLN A 533 16.51 19.47 -19.18
CA GLN A 533 15.91 18.75 -20.30
C GLN A 533 14.96 17.63 -19.87
N VAL A 534 15.03 17.16 -18.61
CA VAL A 534 14.17 16.08 -18.11
C VAL A 534 12.77 16.56 -17.69
N LYS A 535 12.52 17.87 -17.69
CA LYS A 535 11.18 18.41 -17.42
C LYS A 535 10.22 18.06 -18.55
N SER A 536 9.02 17.59 -18.19
CA SER A 536 7.92 17.44 -19.13
C SER A 536 7.00 18.65 -19.06
N LYS A 537 6.85 19.37 -20.18
CA LYS A 537 5.90 20.49 -20.29
C LYS A 537 4.45 20.05 -20.05
N GLN A 538 4.11 18.82 -20.44
CA GLN A 538 2.76 18.28 -20.26
C GLN A 538 2.43 18.06 -18.78
N TYR A 539 3.42 17.71 -17.94
CA TYR A 539 3.23 17.42 -16.52
C TYR A 539 3.78 18.53 -15.62
N ASP A 540 3.88 19.74 -16.16
CA ASP A 540 4.25 20.93 -15.41
C ASP A 540 3.02 21.83 -15.29
N LEU A 541 2.49 21.94 -14.06
CA LEU A 541 1.29 22.73 -13.78
C LEU A 541 1.48 24.20 -14.18
N LEU A 542 2.71 24.74 -14.08
CA LEU A 542 3.00 26.12 -14.48
C LEU A 542 3.09 26.30 -16.00
N GLN A 543 3.31 25.23 -16.78
CA GLN A 543 3.31 25.30 -18.24
C GLN A 543 1.92 25.09 -18.83
N GLN A 544 1.11 24.19 -18.27
CA GLN A 544 -0.31 24.05 -18.63
C GLN A 544 -1.05 25.39 -18.50
N CYS A 545 -0.67 26.15 -17.50
CA CYS A 545 -1.08 27.52 -17.23
C CYS A 545 -0.89 28.54 -18.37
N HIS A 546 0.19 28.42 -19.15
CA HIS A 546 0.46 29.33 -20.25
C HIS A 546 -0.31 28.96 -21.53
N GLN A 547 -0.74 27.70 -21.69
CA GLN A 547 -1.51 27.26 -22.86
C GLN A 547 -3.01 27.60 -22.76
N VAL A 548 -3.57 27.72 -21.55
CA VAL A 548 -4.97 28.14 -21.35
C VAL A 548 -5.19 29.64 -21.62
N ASN A 549 -4.11 30.41 -21.68
CA ASN A 549 -4.12 31.86 -21.97
C ASN A 549 -3.74 32.19 -23.43
N ALA A 550 -3.55 31.18 -24.30
CA ALA A 550 -3.15 31.33 -25.70
C ALA A 550 -4.32 31.15 -26.66
#